data_AF-A0A9Q3XDE0-F1
#
_entry.id   AF-A0A9Q3XDE0-F1
#
_cell.length_a   1.000
_cell.length_b   1.000
_cell.length_c   1.000
_cell.angle_alpha   90.00
_cell.angle_beta   90.00
_cell.angle_gamma   90.00
#
_symmetry.space_group_name_H-M   'P 1'
#
loop_
_entity.id
_entity.type
_entity.pdbx_description
1 polymer ?
#
loop_
_entity_poly.entity_id
_entity_poly.type
_entity_poly.pdbx_seq_one_letter_code
_entity_poly.pdbx_strand_id
1 'polypeptide(L)'
;MALGVAQNWPWSLLGIAETSDKEAIRAAYAARKAELDGSMRISAFAQLTEAREKALFLASEMQRSAEREAVAAGEVAPREAAFTETVDEVRADLPEAPVAPPPAEPEPEPEPEPEPEPEPEPEPEPEPEPEPEPEPEPEPEPEPEPEPEPEPEPEPEPEPEVEAMVSVPRTYTDPSYDTEYETSSTSNYESDVAFTAQQSSTFFERYRLDKYGFWWLVGLTFLVAMCWGDDEPRREAYEPSSVSQESLPEREIPPVPAPRNAYDPAMLDSISEEIFGEGISFAELTARSSEFADVFAFHVAEEGHDPALARAYVRDQMMRVRTEIPAPDLIAASQLYLAWLKDAGRQGADACRDIHTKAFLQPGLVEDPEILASERSLSLLFVERGHLLLPTEGADSIALPEWAVAGAQRRAGLTREGLGAALADDRHPQRCAVTIALVETLLERPRDEALPALAAL
;
A
#
# COMPACT_ATOMS: atom_id res chain seq x y z
N MET A 1 -24.67 32.29 18.91
CA MET A 1 -23.32 32.21 19.49
C MET A 1 -22.62 30.98 18.93
N ALA A 2 -22.14 31.06 17.69
CA ALA A 2 -21.57 29.92 16.95
C ALA A 2 -20.19 30.28 16.35
N LEU A 3 -19.29 30.85 17.17
CA LEU A 3 -17.94 31.24 16.77
C LEU A 3 -16.88 30.91 17.85
N GLY A 4 -17.06 29.79 18.57
CA GLY A 4 -16.14 29.40 19.66
C GLY A 4 -15.46 28.04 19.52
N VAL A 5 -15.90 27.17 18.60
CA VAL A 5 -15.48 25.74 18.59
C VAL A 5 -14.23 25.50 17.72
N ALA A 6 -13.90 26.40 16.78
CA ALA A 6 -12.80 26.17 15.83
C ALA A 6 -11.39 26.50 16.34
N GLN A 7 -11.23 27.28 17.42
CA GLN A 7 -9.90 27.78 17.82
C GLN A 7 -9.10 26.86 18.75
N ASN A 8 -9.71 25.81 19.29
CA ASN A 8 -9.05 24.91 20.23
C ASN A 8 -9.14 23.44 19.79
N TRP A 9 -9.21 23.23 18.47
CA TRP A 9 -9.07 21.90 17.89
C TRP A 9 -7.58 21.52 17.91
N PRO A 10 -7.21 20.27 18.26
CA PRO A 10 -8.05 19.09 18.48
C PRO A 10 -8.59 18.90 19.92
N TRP A 11 -8.05 19.64 20.89
CA TRP A 11 -8.28 19.42 22.33
C TRP A 11 -9.75 19.54 22.76
N SER A 12 -10.45 20.51 22.20
CA SER A 12 -11.87 20.76 22.47
C SER A 12 -12.78 19.60 22.08
N LEU A 13 -12.45 18.84 21.03
CA LEU A 13 -13.25 17.68 20.61
C LEU A 13 -13.05 16.49 21.55
N LEU A 14 -11.83 16.33 22.08
CA LEU A 14 -11.53 15.36 23.13
C LEU A 14 -12.06 15.79 24.51
N GLY A 15 -12.41 17.06 24.68
CA GLY A 15 -12.89 17.61 25.96
C GLY A 15 -11.78 17.79 27.01
N ILE A 16 -10.53 17.91 26.58
CA ILE A 16 -9.36 18.11 27.44
C ILE A 16 -8.68 19.45 27.15
N ALA A 17 -7.87 19.92 28.09
CA ALA A 17 -6.93 21.00 27.83
C ALA A 17 -5.73 20.47 27.00
N GLU A 18 -5.01 21.38 26.35
CA GLU A 18 -3.76 21.09 25.66
C GLU A 18 -2.75 20.43 26.62
N THR A 19 -2.17 19.32 26.21
CA THR A 19 -1.27 18.52 27.06
C THR A 19 -0.25 17.76 26.23
N SER A 20 0.93 17.56 26.80
CA SER A 20 1.98 16.68 26.26
C SER A 20 1.84 15.23 26.74
N ASP A 21 0.88 14.94 27.62
CA ASP A 21 0.63 13.60 28.14
C ASP A 21 -0.21 12.77 27.16
N LYS A 22 0.45 11.80 26.52
CA LYS A 22 -0.17 10.88 25.55
C LYS A 22 -1.15 9.91 26.20
N GLU A 23 -0.99 9.58 27.47
CA GLU A 23 -1.90 8.68 28.18
C GLU A 23 -3.22 9.39 28.47
N ALA A 24 -3.16 10.64 28.92
CA ALA A 24 -4.35 11.48 29.10
C ALA A 24 -5.15 11.65 27.80
N ILE A 25 -4.48 11.80 26.65
CA ILE A 25 -5.13 11.90 25.32
C ILE A 25 -5.87 10.61 24.96
N ARG A 26 -5.23 9.45 25.17
CA ARG A 26 -5.86 8.14 24.89
C ARG A 26 -7.04 7.87 25.83
N ALA A 27 -6.92 8.23 27.10
CA ALA A 27 -8.01 8.10 28.08
C ALA A 27 -9.21 9.00 27.72
N ALA A 28 -8.97 10.24 27.30
CA ALA A 28 -10.02 11.16 26.87
C ALA A 28 -10.75 10.66 25.61
N TYR A 29 -10.00 10.14 24.64
CA TYR A 29 -10.58 9.50 23.46
C TYR A 29 -11.46 8.30 23.82
N ALA A 30 -10.99 7.41 24.70
CA ALA A 30 -11.76 6.25 25.14
C ALA A 30 -13.08 6.65 25.82
N ALA A 31 -13.05 7.68 26.68
CA ALA A 31 -14.25 8.21 27.33
C ALA A 31 -15.24 8.80 26.31
N ARG A 32 -14.76 9.57 25.32
CA ARG A 32 -15.60 10.14 24.26
C ARG A 32 -16.16 9.09 23.30
N LYS A 33 -15.38 8.05 23.01
CA LYS A 33 -15.83 6.92 22.19
C LYS A 33 -16.98 6.18 22.87
N ALA A 34 -16.91 5.96 24.20
CA ALA A 34 -17.97 5.31 24.96
C ALA A 34 -19.28 6.12 25.01
N GLU A 35 -19.23 7.44 24.89
CA GLU A 35 -20.43 8.30 24.78
C GLU A 35 -21.13 8.19 23.40
N LEU A 36 -20.39 7.79 22.35
CA LEU A 36 -20.88 7.74 20.97
C LEU A 36 -21.58 6.42 20.61
N ASP A 37 -21.41 5.36 21.41
CA ASP A 37 -21.92 4.00 21.15
C ASP A 37 -23.46 3.91 21.11
N GLY A 38 -24.17 4.97 21.52
CA GLY A 38 -25.63 5.07 21.44
C GLY A 38 -26.20 5.75 20.19
N SER A 39 -25.37 6.32 19.30
CA SER A 39 -25.87 6.94 18.06
C SER A 39 -24.93 6.67 16.90
N MET A 40 -25.36 5.81 15.97
CA MET A 40 -24.69 5.50 14.69
C MET A 40 -24.45 6.75 13.83
N ARG A 41 -23.42 7.53 14.14
CA ARG A 41 -22.93 8.65 13.33
C ARG A 41 -21.48 8.40 12.96
N ILE A 42 -21.27 7.71 11.85
CA ILE A 42 -19.95 7.40 11.27
C ILE A 42 -19.08 8.66 11.20
N SER A 43 -19.68 9.81 10.85
CA SER A 43 -18.99 11.10 10.78
C SER A 43 -18.50 11.65 12.13
N ALA A 44 -19.18 11.35 13.24
CA ALA A 44 -18.75 11.78 14.57
C ALA A 44 -17.57 10.95 15.07
N PHE A 45 -17.54 9.66 14.73
CA PHE A 45 -16.42 8.79 15.03
C PHE A 45 -15.16 9.19 14.23
N ALA A 46 -15.30 9.49 12.94
CA ALA A 46 -14.20 9.95 12.09
C ALA A 46 -13.55 11.24 12.65
N GLN A 47 -14.36 12.25 13.00
CA GLN A 47 -13.86 13.50 13.57
C GLN A 47 -13.15 13.29 14.92
N LEU A 48 -13.66 12.39 15.77
CA LEU A 48 -13.05 12.09 17.06
C LEU A 48 -11.69 11.39 16.92
N THR A 49 -11.58 10.48 15.96
CA THR A 49 -10.32 9.79 15.63
C THR A 49 -9.28 10.75 15.05
N GLU A 50 -9.69 11.63 14.13
CA GLU A 50 -8.83 12.68 13.58
C GLU A 50 -8.28 13.62 14.66
N ALA A 51 -9.15 14.04 15.60
CA ALA A 51 -8.71 14.87 16.72
C ALA A 51 -7.72 14.15 17.66
N ARG A 52 -7.91 12.85 17.92
CA ARG A 52 -6.95 12.05 18.69
C ARG A 52 -5.56 12.04 18.04
N GLU A 53 -5.51 11.78 16.74
CA GLU A 53 -4.25 11.69 16.00
C GLU A 53 -3.51 13.02 15.98
N LYS A 54 -4.24 14.12 15.71
CA LYS A 54 -3.65 15.45 15.79
C LYS A 54 -3.16 15.79 17.21
N ALA A 55 -3.90 15.42 18.25
CA ALA A 55 -3.50 15.65 19.63
C ALA A 55 -2.23 14.88 20.00
N LEU A 56 -2.10 13.62 19.58
CA LEU A 56 -0.90 12.80 19.80
C LEU A 56 0.32 13.33 19.05
N PHE A 57 0.12 13.85 17.84
CA PHE A 57 1.16 14.52 17.08
C PHE A 57 1.66 15.77 17.83
N LEU A 58 0.76 16.68 18.21
CA LEU A 58 1.10 17.90 18.94
C LEU A 58 1.77 17.59 20.29
N ALA A 59 1.27 16.60 21.04
CA ALA A 59 1.92 16.15 22.27
C ALA A 59 3.35 15.66 22.05
N SER A 60 3.62 14.98 20.92
CA SER A 60 4.97 14.56 20.54
C SER A 60 5.87 15.75 20.20
N GLU A 61 5.33 16.79 19.57
CA GLU A 61 6.07 18.03 19.31
C GLU A 61 6.38 18.78 20.60
N MET A 62 5.42 18.88 21.51
CA MET A 62 5.61 19.49 22.83
C MET A 62 6.69 18.73 23.62
N GLN A 63 6.65 17.39 23.63
CA GLN A 63 7.69 16.57 24.26
C GLN A 63 9.08 16.81 23.63
N ARG A 64 9.18 16.80 22.29
CA ARG A 64 10.43 17.09 21.58
C ARG A 64 10.94 18.51 21.85
N SER A 65 10.06 19.49 21.98
CA SER A 65 10.44 20.86 22.32
C SER A 65 10.98 20.95 23.75
N ALA A 66 10.33 20.31 24.71
CA ALA A 66 10.79 20.23 26.10
C ALA A 66 12.14 19.50 26.22
N GLU A 67 12.35 18.43 25.46
CA GLU A 67 13.63 17.73 25.39
C GLU A 67 14.74 18.61 24.82
N ARG A 68 14.46 19.36 23.75
CA ARG A 68 15.42 20.33 23.17
C ARG A 68 15.76 21.43 24.16
N GLU A 69 14.78 21.93 24.90
CA GLU A 69 14.99 22.93 25.95
C GLU A 69 15.79 22.37 27.12
N ALA A 70 15.51 21.13 27.57
CA ALA A 70 16.25 20.47 28.63
C ALA A 70 17.72 20.18 28.25
N VAL A 71 17.96 19.80 26.99
CA VAL A 71 19.31 19.65 26.43
C VAL A 71 20.01 21.02 26.34
N ALA A 72 19.30 22.07 25.90
CA ALA A 72 19.84 23.43 25.86
C ALA A 72 20.13 24.01 27.27
N ALA A 73 19.35 23.61 28.27
CA ALA A 73 19.55 23.95 29.68
C ALA A 73 20.65 23.11 30.36
N GLY A 74 21.18 22.09 29.67
CA GLY A 74 22.23 21.21 30.19
C GLY A 74 21.76 20.18 31.23
N GLU A 75 20.44 19.98 31.36
CA GLU A 75 19.85 19.00 32.29
C GLU A 75 19.91 17.56 31.76
N VAL A 76 20.04 17.40 30.44
CA VAL A 76 20.13 16.10 29.76
C VAL A 76 21.33 16.10 28.81
N ALA A 77 22.23 15.12 28.95
CA ALA A 77 23.38 14.97 28.06
C ALA A 77 22.94 14.57 26.64
N PRO A 78 23.55 15.14 25.58
CA PRO A 78 23.20 14.80 24.21
C PRO A 78 23.44 13.31 23.94
N ARG A 79 22.46 12.65 23.33
CA ARG A 79 22.38 11.20 23.10
C ARG A 79 23.56 10.64 22.28
N GLU A 80 24.29 11.48 21.54
CA GLU A 80 25.52 11.10 20.83
C GLU A 80 26.71 10.81 21.76
N ALA A 81 26.73 11.35 22.98
CA ALA A 81 27.80 11.10 23.95
C ALA A 81 27.65 9.74 24.68
N ALA A 82 26.47 9.11 24.62
CA ALA A 82 26.19 7.85 25.31
C ALA A 82 26.63 6.61 24.51
N PHE A 83 26.93 6.74 23.22
CA PHE A 83 27.34 5.60 22.37
C PHE A 83 28.87 5.38 22.34
N THR A 84 29.66 6.35 22.80
CA THR A 84 31.13 6.27 22.77
C THR A 84 31.75 5.55 23.97
N GLU A 85 31.00 5.32 25.05
CA GLU A 85 31.59 4.70 26.26
C GLU A 85 31.58 3.16 26.21
N THR A 86 30.73 2.54 25.37
CA THR A 86 30.56 1.07 25.32
C THR A 86 31.35 0.36 24.22
N VAL A 87 32.07 1.10 23.35
CA VAL A 87 32.78 0.51 22.20
C VAL A 87 34.24 0.15 22.52
N ASP A 88 34.85 0.78 23.52
CA ASP A 88 36.26 0.50 23.88
C ASP A 88 36.45 -0.75 24.74
N GLU A 89 35.42 -1.24 25.46
CA GLU A 89 35.56 -2.43 26.31
C GLU A 89 35.37 -3.75 25.54
N VAL A 90 34.71 -3.74 24.38
CA VAL A 90 34.40 -4.96 23.59
C VAL A 90 35.52 -5.33 22.59
N ARG A 91 36.48 -4.43 22.34
CA ARG A 91 37.55 -4.66 21.34
C ARG A 91 38.73 -5.50 21.83
N ALA A 92 38.77 -5.87 23.11
CA ALA A 92 39.94 -6.51 23.71
C ALA A 92 40.01 -8.06 23.56
N ASP A 93 38.96 -8.74 23.07
CA ASP A 93 38.84 -10.20 23.25
C ASP A 93 38.56 -11.02 21.96
N LEU A 94 38.93 -10.52 20.78
CA LEU A 94 38.83 -11.29 19.54
C LEU A 94 40.22 -11.78 19.06
N PRO A 95 40.46 -13.09 18.94
CA PRO A 95 41.72 -13.61 18.42
C PRO A 95 41.83 -13.38 16.90
N GLU A 96 43.02 -12.95 16.45
CA GLU A 96 43.34 -12.76 15.03
C GLU A 96 43.13 -14.07 14.23
N ALA A 97 42.32 -13.99 13.18
CA ALA A 97 42.13 -15.06 12.21
C ALA A 97 43.39 -15.25 11.34
N PRO A 98 43.75 -16.49 10.95
CA PRO A 98 44.94 -16.75 10.15
C PRO A 98 44.74 -16.32 8.69
N VAL A 99 45.75 -15.62 8.17
CA VAL A 99 45.86 -15.15 6.78
C VAL A 99 45.86 -16.33 5.80
N ALA A 100 44.94 -16.32 4.84
CA ALA A 100 44.85 -17.32 3.77
C ALA A 100 45.99 -17.17 2.73
N PRO A 101 46.50 -18.27 2.14
CA PRO A 101 47.53 -18.24 1.10
C PRO A 101 46.98 -17.85 -0.29
N PRO A 102 47.86 -17.41 -1.22
CA PRO A 102 47.46 -16.79 -2.50
C PRO A 102 46.88 -17.79 -3.52
N PRO A 103 46.09 -17.31 -4.51
CA PRO A 103 45.34 -18.16 -5.44
C PRO A 103 46.24 -18.84 -6.47
N ALA A 104 45.94 -20.09 -6.79
CA ALA A 104 46.57 -20.87 -7.84
C ALA A 104 45.98 -20.54 -9.23
N GLU A 105 46.82 -20.69 -10.27
CA GLU A 105 46.52 -20.47 -11.69
C GLU A 105 45.41 -21.40 -12.23
N PRO A 106 44.64 -20.98 -13.26
CA PRO A 106 43.53 -21.75 -13.77
C PRO A 106 43.99 -22.93 -14.65
N GLU A 107 43.39 -24.10 -14.41
CA GLU A 107 43.50 -25.29 -15.27
C GLU A 107 42.77 -25.09 -16.61
N PRO A 108 43.20 -25.77 -17.70
CA PRO A 108 42.62 -25.59 -19.03
C PRO A 108 41.22 -26.22 -19.17
N GLU A 109 40.39 -25.54 -19.96
CA GLU A 109 39.00 -25.91 -20.31
C GLU A 109 38.89 -27.34 -20.87
N PRO A 110 37.86 -28.11 -20.48
CA PRO A 110 37.55 -29.39 -21.12
C PRO A 110 36.90 -29.19 -22.50
N GLU A 111 37.23 -30.09 -23.42
CA GLU A 111 36.67 -30.17 -24.78
C GLU A 111 35.14 -30.35 -24.76
N PRO A 112 34.40 -29.80 -25.74
CA PRO A 112 32.95 -29.93 -25.79
C PRO A 112 32.52 -31.35 -26.14
N GLU A 113 31.60 -31.90 -25.35
CA GLU A 113 30.89 -33.14 -25.64
C GLU A 113 30.00 -32.99 -26.90
N PRO A 114 29.82 -34.06 -27.70
CA PRO A 114 29.08 -34.01 -28.95
C PRO A 114 27.57 -33.88 -28.73
N GLU A 115 26.93 -33.11 -29.62
CA GLU A 115 25.49 -32.87 -29.71
C GLU A 115 24.68 -34.19 -29.68
N PRO A 116 23.60 -34.27 -28.89
CA PRO A 116 22.66 -35.39 -29.00
C PRO A 116 21.85 -35.29 -30.29
N GLU A 117 21.72 -36.42 -30.98
CA GLU A 117 20.87 -36.60 -32.17
C GLU A 117 19.41 -36.22 -31.85
N PRO A 118 18.67 -35.64 -32.81
CA PRO A 118 17.27 -35.29 -32.62
C PRO A 118 16.39 -36.54 -32.49
N GLU A 119 15.59 -36.59 -31.42
CA GLU A 119 14.53 -37.59 -31.25
C GLU A 119 13.47 -37.46 -32.36
N PRO A 120 12.88 -38.58 -32.81
CA PRO A 120 11.91 -38.58 -33.90
C PRO A 120 10.56 -37.98 -33.48
N GLU A 121 9.94 -37.28 -34.42
CA GLU A 121 8.59 -36.70 -34.32
C GLU A 121 7.55 -37.72 -33.81
N PRO A 122 6.72 -37.36 -32.82
CA PRO A 122 5.58 -38.19 -32.43
C PRO A 122 4.51 -38.16 -33.54
N GLU A 123 4.03 -39.35 -33.91
CA GLU A 123 2.89 -39.55 -34.81
C GLU A 123 1.64 -38.83 -34.27
N PRO A 124 0.76 -38.31 -35.16
CA PRO A 124 -0.46 -37.62 -34.75
C PRO A 124 -1.44 -38.59 -34.05
N GLU A 125 -1.92 -38.19 -32.88
CA GLU A 125 -3.01 -38.87 -32.17
C GLU A 125 -4.30 -38.90 -33.01
N PRO A 126 -5.08 -39.99 -32.94
CA PRO A 126 -6.33 -40.13 -33.69
C PRO A 126 -7.44 -39.21 -33.17
N GLU A 127 -8.28 -38.74 -34.10
CA GLU A 127 -9.46 -37.91 -33.86
C GLU A 127 -10.37 -38.52 -32.77
N PRO A 128 -10.87 -37.73 -31.80
CA PRO A 128 -11.84 -38.21 -30.82
C PRO A 128 -13.20 -38.48 -31.48
N GLU A 129 -13.76 -39.66 -31.20
CA GLU A 129 -15.14 -40.02 -31.54
C GLU A 129 -16.14 -39.03 -30.90
N PRO A 130 -17.27 -38.73 -31.56
CA PRO A 130 -18.26 -37.80 -31.04
C PRO A 130 -18.96 -38.34 -29.78
N GLU A 131 -19.07 -37.46 -28.78
CA GLU A 131 -19.77 -37.71 -27.52
C GLU A 131 -21.26 -38.10 -27.73
N PRO A 132 -21.80 -39.04 -26.94
CA PRO A 132 -23.22 -39.37 -26.95
C PRO A 132 -24.06 -38.25 -26.33
N GLU A 133 -25.25 -38.03 -26.91
CA GLU A 133 -26.26 -37.07 -26.46
C GLU A 133 -26.62 -37.27 -24.97
N PRO A 134 -26.80 -36.18 -24.18
CA PRO A 134 -27.20 -36.28 -22.78
C PRO A 134 -28.64 -36.77 -22.64
N GLU A 135 -28.85 -37.79 -21.79
CA GLU A 135 -30.16 -38.25 -21.35
C GLU A 135 -30.91 -37.13 -20.58
N PRO A 136 -32.25 -37.08 -20.65
CA PRO A 136 -33.05 -36.03 -20.05
C PRO A 136 -33.05 -36.03 -18.51
N GLU A 137 -33.09 -34.82 -17.96
CA GLU A 137 -33.09 -34.48 -16.54
C GLU A 137 -34.12 -35.29 -15.71
N PRO A 138 -33.74 -35.82 -14.53
CA PRO A 138 -34.70 -36.30 -13.54
C PRO A 138 -35.42 -35.13 -12.86
N GLU A 139 -36.75 -35.21 -12.81
CA GLU A 139 -37.61 -34.32 -12.02
C GLU A 139 -37.19 -34.34 -10.53
N PRO A 140 -36.95 -33.19 -9.87
CA PRO A 140 -36.69 -33.18 -8.44
C PRO A 140 -37.97 -33.49 -7.63
N GLU A 141 -37.79 -34.44 -6.71
CA GLU A 141 -38.73 -34.95 -5.71
C GLU A 141 -39.26 -33.85 -4.75
N PRO A 142 -40.43 -34.06 -4.11
CA PRO A 142 -41.10 -33.07 -3.27
C PRO A 142 -40.33 -32.68 -1.99
N GLU A 143 -40.56 -31.43 -1.57
CA GLU A 143 -39.98 -30.76 -0.40
C GLU A 143 -40.01 -31.61 0.90
N PRO A 144 -38.91 -31.68 1.67
CA PRO A 144 -38.90 -32.32 2.98
C PRO A 144 -39.64 -31.47 4.02
N GLU A 145 -40.45 -32.14 4.86
CA GLU A 145 -41.11 -31.56 6.03
C GLU A 145 -40.07 -30.97 7.03
N PRO A 146 -40.42 -29.91 7.77
CA PRO A 146 -39.51 -29.25 8.71
C PRO A 146 -39.15 -30.16 9.90
N GLU A 147 -37.85 -30.27 10.18
CA GLU A 147 -37.30 -30.96 11.35
C GLU A 147 -37.65 -30.25 12.68
N PRO A 148 -37.76 -31.02 13.79
CA PRO A 148 -38.12 -30.50 15.11
C PRO A 148 -37.01 -29.68 15.78
N GLU A 149 -37.42 -28.73 16.63
CA GLU A 149 -36.56 -27.85 17.44
C GLU A 149 -35.51 -28.63 18.26
N PRO A 150 -34.22 -28.22 18.23
CA PRO A 150 -33.19 -28.83 19.06
C PRO A 150 -33.29 -28.41 20.53
N GLU A 151 -33.13 -29.41 21.42
CA GLU A 151 -33.03 -29.28 22.87
C GLU A 151 -31.82 -28.43 23.33
N PRO A 152 -31.86 -27.86 24.56
CA PRO A 152 -30.87 -26.90 25.05
C PRO A 152 -29.46 -27.49 25.23
N GLU A 153 -28.47 -26.63 24.93
CA GLU A 153 -27.03 -26.91 24.95
C GLU A 153 -26.48 -27.34 26.33
N PRO A 154 -25.51 -28.27 26.38
CA PRO A 154 -24.73 -28.57 27.57
C PRO A 154 -23.68 -27.49 27.88
N GLU A 155 -23.41 -27.26 29.17
CA GLU A 155 -22.43 -26.31 29.69
C GLU A 155 -20.99 -26.58 29.16
N PRO A 156 -20.18 -25.54 28.88
CA PRO A 156 -18.83 -25.68 28.38
C PRO A 156 -17.83 -26.19 29.44
N GLU A 157 -17.07 -27.21 29.06
CA GLU A 157 -15.86 -27.69 29.75
C GLU A 157 -14.65 -26.75 29.52
N PRO A 158 -13.63 -26.77 30.41
CA PRO A 158 -12.61 -25.72 30.51
C PRO A 158 -11.58 -25.67 29.36
N GLU A 159 -11.11 -24.44 29.11
CA GLU A 159 -10.14 -24.01 28.09
C GLU A 159 -8.80 -24.80 28.11
N PRO A 160 -8.27 -25.22 26.95
CA PRO A 160 -6.89 -25.68 26.84
C PRO A 160 -5.88 -24.53 26.76
N GLU A 161 -4.73 -24.74 27.40
CA GLU A 161 -3.60 -23.83 27.50
C GLU A 161 -3.01 -23.45 26.13
N VAL A 162 -2.67 -22.17 26.00
CA VAL A 162 -2.15 -21.50 24.80
C VAL A 162 -0.69 -21.92 24.55
N GLU A 163 -0.42 -22.68 23.49
CA GLU A 163 0.94 -22.87 22.98
C GLU A 163 1.26 -21.86 21.86
N ALA A 164 2.32 -21.08 22.14
CA ALA A 164 3.19 -20.28 21.29
C ALA A 164 2.74 -19.93 19.85
N MET A 165 2.23 -18.71 19.69
CA MET A 165 2.14 -18.00 18.42
C MET A 165 3.54 -17.45 18.08
N VAL A 166 4.08 -17.76 16.90
CA VAL A 166 5.38 -17.26 16.46
C VAL A 166 5.19 -16.06 15.53
N SER A 167 5.53 -14.88 16.02
CA SER A 167 5.54 -13.63 15.25
C SER A 167 6.79 -13.56 14.35
N VAL A 168 6.62 -13.40 13.04
CA VAL A 168 7.70 -13.02 12.12
C VAL A 168 7.58 -11.52 11.85
N PRO A 169 8.58 -10.68 12.19
CA PRO A 169 8.53 -9.26 11.90
C PRO A 169 8.81 -8.99 10.41
N ARG A 170 7.95 -8.18 9.76
CA ARG A 170 8.32 -7.47 8.52
C ARG A 170 9.02 -6.18 8.91
N THR A 171 10.23 -5.97 8.41
CA THR A 171 10.86 -4.64 8.46
C THR A 171 10.38 -3.84 7.27
N TYR A 172 9.28 -3.10 7.43
CA TYR A 172 8.84 -2.10 6.47
C TYR A 172 9.57 -0.78 6.77
N THR A 173 10.51 -0.41 5.91
CA THR A 173 10.96 0.98 5.82
C THR A 173 9.99 1.74 4.93
N ASP A 174 9.17 2.57 5.57
CA ASP A 174 8.33 3.59 4.95
C ASP A 174 9.21 4.61 4.19
N PRO A 175 9.11 4.72 2.85
CA PRO A 175 9.57 5.91 2.17
C PRO A 175 8.54 7.02 2.43
N SER A 176 8.78 7.75 3.52
CA SER A 176 8.22 9.07 3.82
C SER A 176 8.02 9.88 2.54
N TYR A 177 6.76 10.13 2.20
CA TYR A 177 6.36 11.14 1.23
C TYR A 177 6.77 12.52 1.73
N ASP A 178 7.94 13.01 1.32
CA ASP A 178 8.21 14.44 1.23
C ASP A 178 7.61 14.94 -0.09
N THR A 179 6.35 15.36 -0.05
CA THR A 179 5.81 16.27 -1.08
C THR A 179 5.58 17.62 -0.44
N GLU A 180 6.55 18.51 -0.60
CA GLU A 180 6.33 19.94 -0.43
C GLU A 180 5.24 20.38 -1.39
N TYR A 181 4.18 20.93 -0.81
CA TYR A 181 3.08 21.57 -1.52
C TYR A 181 3.55 22.95 -2.00
N GLU A 182 4.24 23.04 -3.13
CA GLU A 182 4.36 24.31 -3.84
C GLU A 182 3.08 24.56 -4.64
N THR A 183 2.20 25.38 -4.07
CA THR A 183 1.17 26.08 -4.83
C THR A 183 1.85 27.03 -5.82
N SER A 184 1.82 26.73 -7.12
CA SER A 184 2.04 27.75 -8.14
C SER A 184 1.02 27.62 -9.26
N SER A 185 0.17 28.65 -9.31
CA SER A 185 -0.72 28.96 -10.42
C SER A 185 0.01 28.90 -11.76
N THR A 186 -0.63 28.19 -12.68
CA THR A 186 -0.36 28.11 -14.11
C THR A 186 0.09 29.42 -14.77
N SER A 187 1.16 29.34 -15.56
CA SER A 187 1.40 30.21 -16.71
C SER A 187 2.25 29.46 -17.73
N ASN A 188 1.63 29.17 -18.88
CA ASN A 188 2.18 28.47 -20.04
C ASN A 188 3.45 29.12 -20.63
N TYR A 189 4.17 28.31 -21.43
CA TYR A 189 4.66 28.58 -22.80
C TYR A 189 6.17 28.35 -23.03
N GLU A 190 6.47 27.30 -23.83
CA GLU A 190 7.62 27.05 -24.73
C GLU A 190 9.06 27.14 -24.16
N SER A 191 10.08 26.37 -24.56
CA SER A 191 10.30 25.25 -25.50
C SER A 191 11.80 24.91 -25.39
N ASP A 192 12.16 23.63 -25.44
CA ASP A 192 13.41 23.06 -25.96
C ASP A 192 14.75 23.80 -25.75
N VAL A 193 15.59 23.28 -24.82
CA VAL A 193 17.00 23.00 -25.16
C VAL A 193 17.40 21.64 -24.60
N ALA A 194 17.72 20.78 -25.54
CA ALA A 194 18.18 19.42 -25.43
C ALA A 194 19.42 19.22 -24.54
N PHE A 195 19.47 18.05 -23.91
CA PHE A 195 20.58 17.09 -24.07
C PHE A 195 21.99 17.65 -23.83
N THR A 196 22.45 17.65 -22.58
CA THR A 196 23.85 17.38 -22.16
C THR A 196 24.02 17.54 -20.65
N ALA A 197 23.65 16.52 -19.87
CA ALA A 197 23.98 16.45 -18.44
C ALA A 197 24.50 15.07 -18.02
N GLN A 198 25.17 14.35 -18.93
CA GLN A 198 25.87 13.10 -18.63
C GLN A 198 27.35 13.15 -19.04
N GLN A 199 27.95 14.36 -19.04
CA GLN A 199 29.36 14.53 -19.43
C GLN A 199 30.07 15.67 -18.67
N SER A 200 29.81 15.85 -17.38
CA SER A 200 30.50 16.85 -16.55
C SER A 200 31.39 16.28 -15.44
N SER A 201 31.35 14.97 -15.17
CA SER A 201 32.22 14.35 -14.15
C SER A 201 33.68 14.13 -14.60
N THR A 202 33.99 14.25 -15.90
CA THR A 202 35.34 14.03 -16.44
C THR A 202 36.10 15.32 -16.79
N PHE A 203 35.50 16.50 -16.63
CA PHE A 203 36.15 17.78 -16.95
C PHE A 203 37.01 18.33 -15.79
N PHE A 204 36.68 17.99 -14.55
CA PHE A 204 37.37 18.52 -13.36
C PHE A 204 38.72 17.87 -13.04
N GLU A 205 39.06 16.72 -13.63
CA GLU A 205 40.38 16.09 -13.42
C GLU A 205 41.50 16.65 -14.32
N ARG A 206 41.21 17.53 -15.30
CA ARG A 206 42.23 17.95 -16.28
C ARG A 206 42.83 19.35 -16.09
N TYR A 207 42.32 20.18 -15.18
CA TYR A 207 42.91 21.49 -14.87
C TYR A 207 43.20 21.62 -13.37
N ARG A 208 44.46 21.41 -12.98
CA ARG A 208 44.97 21.80 -11.66
C ARG A 208 44.84 23.32 -11.49
N LEU A 209 43.75 23.79 -10.90
CA LEU A 209 43.63 25.15 -10.41
C LEU A 209 44.08 25.19 -8.95
N ASP A 210 45.39 25.30 -8.74
CA ASP A 210 45.97 25.55 -7.42
C ASP A 210 45.49 26.90 -6.88
N LYS A 211 44.91 26.89 -5.67
CA LYS A 211 44.63 27.94 -4.65
C LYS A 211 44.15 29.36 -5.06
N TYR A 212 44.32 29.81 -6.29
CA TYR A 212 44.09 31.19 -6.74
C TYR A 212 42.93 31.32 -7.76
N GLY A 213 42.42 30.22 -8.32
CA GLY A 213 41.27 30.26 -9.26
C GLY A 213 39.93 30.58 -8.58
N PHE A 214 39.72 30.03 -7.38
CA PHE A 214 38.48 30.24 -6.62
C PHE A 214 38.32 31.70 -6.15
N TRP A 215 39.42 32.32 -5.68
CA TRP A 215 39.42 33.73 -5.27
C TRP A 215 39.23 34.70 -6.44
N TRP A 216 39.61 34.31 -7.66
CA TRP A 216 39.38 35.14 -8.85
C TRP A 216 37.90 35.15 -9.28
N LEU A 217 37.20 34.01 -9.18
CA LEU A 217 35.76 33.91 -9.48
C LEU A 217 34.88 34.61 -8.44
N VAL A 218 35.25 34.54 -7.15
CA VAL A 218 34.58 35.29 -6.07
C VAL A 218 34.80 36.81 -6.23
N GLY A 219 35.99 37.24 -6.65
CA GLY A 219 36.26 38.65 -6.96
C GLY A 219 35.46 39.16 -8.17
N LEU A 220 35.27 38.34 -9.20
CA LEU A 220 34.50 38.68 -10.40
C LEU A 220 33.00 38.83 -10.08
N THR A 221 32.44 37.95 -9.24
CA THR A 221 31.03 38.02 -8.82
C THR A 221 30.75 39.22 -7.93
N PHE A 222 31.70 39.62 -7.07
CA PHE A 222 31.58 40.83 -6.26
C PHE A 222 31.66 42.13 -7.10
N LEU A 223 32.45 42.13 -8.18
CA LEU A 223 32.52 43.24 -9.14
C LEU A 223 31.23 43.38 -9.97
N VAL A 224 30.56 42.27 -10.32
CA VAL A 224 29.26 42.31 -11.02
C VAL A 224 28.14 42.81 -10.10
N ALA A 225 28.15 42.45 -8.81
CA ALA A 225 27.19 42.96 -7.83
C ALA A 225 27.31 44.47 -7.58
N MET A 226 28.51 45.04 -7.71
CA MET A 226 28.75 46.49 -7.58
C MET A 226 28.33 47.30 -8.82
N CYS A 227 28.04 46.65 -9.96
CA CYS A 227 27.63 47.34 -11.19
C CYS A 227 26.12 47.50 -11.36
N TRP A 228 25.29 46.76 -10.59
CA TRP A 228 23.83 46.89 -10.58
C TRP A 228 23.34 47.37 -9.22
N GLY A 229 23.69 48.61 -8.91
CA GLY A 229 23.03 49.40 -7.86
C GLY A 229 21.82 50.15 -8.40
N ASP A 230 20.88 50.39 -7.49
CA ASP A 230 19.72 51.30 -7.54
C ASP A 230 18.45 50.83 -8.26
N ASP A 231 17.49 50.33 -7.48
CA ASP A 231 16.13 50.88 -7.46
C ASP A 231 15.37 50.39 -6.20
N GLU A 232 15.19 51.27 -5.22
CA GLU A 232 14.24 51.07 -4.09
C GLU A 232 12.80 51.34 -4.58
N PRO A 233 11.82 50.46 -4.32
CA PRO A 233 10.42 50.87 -4.32
C PRO A 233 9.98 51.34 -2.93
N ARG A 234 9.43 52.55 -2.93
CA ARG A 234 8.90 53.31 -1.79
C ARG A 234 7.96 52.48 -0.91
N ARG A 235 8.17 52.57 0.41
CA ARG A 235 7.15 52.25 1.42
C ARG A 235 6.10 53.36 1.46
N GLU A 236 4.96 53.15 0.79
CA GLU A 236 3.75 53.92 1.09
C GLU A 236 3.08 53.35 2.35
N ALA A 237 2.91 54.21 3.34
CA ALA A 237 2.18 53.92 4.56
C ALA A 237 0.68 53.82 4.24
N TYR A 238 0.10 52.64 4.44
CA TYR A 238 -1.35 52.47 4.37
C TYR A 238 -1.94 52.67 5.78
N GLU A 239 -2.62 53.80 5.98
CA GLU A 239 -3.46 54.03 7.15
C GLU A 239 -4.75 53.18 7.04
N PRO A 240 -5.21 52.53 8.13
CA PRO A 240 -6.41 51.72 8.08
C PRO A 240 -7.65 52.62 8.05
N SER A 241 -8.24 52.75 6.87
CA SER A 241 -9.54 53.37 6.68
C SER A 241 -10.63 52.42 7.19
N SER A 242 -11.35 52.83 8.23
CA SER A 242 -12.56 52.18 8.73
C SER A 242 -13.64 52.16 7.64
N VAL A 243 -13.95 50.99 7.09
CA VAL A 243 -15.10 50.81 6.20
C VAL A 243 -16.29 50.35 7.04
N SER A 244 -17.30 51.22 7.09
CA SER A 244 -18.63 50.93 7.62
C SER A 244 -19.27 49.76 6.88
N GLN A 245 -19.88 48.84 7.63
CA GLN A 245 -20.71 47.76 7.09
C GLN A 245 -21.93 48.36 6.38
N GLU A 246 -21.88 48.44 5.05
CA GLU A 246 -23.09 48.48 4.22
C GLU A 246 -23.47 47.05 3.84
N SER A 247 -24.72 46.70 4.14
CA SER A 247 -25.35 45.43 3.81
C SER A 247 -25.37 45.20 2.29
N LEU A 248 -24.66 44.17 1.83
CA LEU A 248 -24.72 43.71 0.44
C LEU A 248 -26.07 43.01 0.18
N PRO A 249 -26.74 43.27 -0.95
CA PRO A 249 -27.95 42.53 -1.32
C PRO A 249 -27.61 41.07 -1.64
N GLU A 250 -28.52 40.16 -1.28
CA GLU A 250 -28.42 38.72 -1.55
C GLU A 250 -28.11 38.48 -3.04
N ARG A 251 -26.86 38.12 -3.28
CA ARG A 251 -26.37 37.70 -4.59
C ARG A 251 -26.89 36.28 -4.78
N GLU A 252 -27.87 36.12 -5.67
CA GLU A 252 -28.23 34.80 -6.18
C GLU A 252 -26.94 34.10 -6.62
N ILE A 253 -26.60 33.01 -5.94
CA ILE A 253 -25.48 32.15 -6.30
C ILE A 253 -25.88 31.56 -7.66
N PRO A 254 -25.20 31.88 -8.77
CA PRO A 254 -25.46 31.18 -10.03
C PRO A 254 -25.28 29.68 -9.76
N PRO A 255 -26.09 28.80 -10.37
CA PRO A 255 -25.93 27.37 -10.16
C PRO A 255 -24.46 27.00 -10.35
N VAL A 256 -23.90 26.31 -9.36
CA VAL A 256 -22.54 25.77 -9.45
C VAL A 256 -22.46 25.07 -10.81
N PRO A 257 -21.54 25.47 -11.70
CA PRO A 257 -21.40 24.77 -12.96
C PRO A 257 -21.15 23.30 -12.60
N ALA A 258 -21.97 22.39 -13.14
CA ALA A 258 -21.72 20.97 -13.03
C ALA A 258 -20.23 20.71 -13.35
N PRO A 259 -19.55 19.82 -12.61
CA PRO A 259 -18.14 19.54 -12.87
C PRO A 259 -17.94 19.29 -14.37
N ARG A 260 -16.92 19.91 -14.96
CA ARG A 260 -16.61 19.87 -16.40
C ARG A 260 -16.15 18.50 -16.89
N ASN A 261 -16.43 17.43 -16.16
CA ASN A 261 -16.23 16.06 -16.58
C ASN A 261 -17.61 15.52 -16.92
N ALA A 262 -18.13 15.93 -18.08
CA ALA A 262 -19.17 15.14 -18.72
C ALA A 262 -18.44 13.87 -19.19
N TYR A 263 -18.35 12.88 -18.31
CA TYR A 263 -17.81 11.57 -18.62
C TYR A 263 -18.45 11.09 -19.92
N ASP A 264 -17.65 10.63 -20.89
CA ASP A 264 -18.21 9.99 -22.08
C ASP A 264 -18.88 8.68 -21.61
N PRO A 265 -20.23 8.60 -21.62
CA PRO A 265 -20.90 7.44 -21.06
C PRO A 265 -20.53 6.16 -21.80
N ALA A 266 -20.30 6.25 -23.12
CA ALA A 266 -19.93 5.09 -23.93
C ALA A 266 -18.54 4.55 -23.58
N MET A 267 -17.62 5.44 -23.19
CA MET A 267 -16.28 5.05 -22.74
C MET A 267 -16.35 4.36 -21.37
N LEU A 268 -17.07 4.93 -20.41
CA LEU A 268 -17.25 4.31 -19.10
C LEU A 268 -17.98 2.98 -19.19
N ASP A 269 -18.97 2.86 -20.09
CA ASP A 269 -19.65 1.60 -20.37
C ASP A 269 -18.65 0.56 -20.89
N SER A 270 -17.82 0.90 -21.87
CA SER A 270 -16.80 0.00 -22.42
C SER A 270 -15.80 -0.47 -21.35
N ILE A 271 -15.31 0.45 -20.51
CA ILE A 271 -14.34 0.11 -19.45
C ILE A 271 -15.01 -0.76 -18.38
N SER A 272 -16.27 -0.46 -18.04
CA SER A 272 -17.03 -1.25 -17.06
C SER A 272 -17.27 -2.68 -17.56
N GLU A 273 -17.65 -2.86 -18.82
CA GLU A 273 -17.85 -4.18 -19.41
C GLU A 273 -16.55 -4.98 -19.48
N GLU A 274 -15.42 -4.31 -19.75
CA GLU A 274 -14.12 -4.96 -19.79
C GLU A 274 -13.70 -5.53 -18.42
N ILE A 275 -14.00 -4.80 -17.35
CA ILE A 275 -13.54 -5.09 -15.98
C ILE A 275 -14.51 -5.96 -15.19
N PHE A 276 -15.82 -5.78 -15.37
CA PHE A 276 -16.86 -6.47 -14.60
C PHE A 276 -17.60 -7.53 -15.43
N GLY A 277 -17.37 -7.57 -16.74
CA GLY A 277 -17.94 -8.56 -17.65
C GLY A 277 -19.01 -8.00 -18.58
N GLU A 278 -19.33 -8.79 -19.59
CA GLU A 278 -20.31 -8.43 -20.63
C GLU A 278 -21.68 -8.09 -20.01
N GLY A 279 -22.26 -6.97 -20.44
CA GLY A 279 -23.54 -6.49 -19.95
C GLY A 279 -23.48 -5.64 -18.66
N ILE A 280 -22.31 -5.48 -18.05
CA ILE A 280 -22.12 -4.56 -16.93
C ILE A 280 -21.65 -3.20 -17.46
N SER A 281 -22.60 -2.44 -18.00
CA SER A 281 -22.38 -1.04 -18.36
C SER A 281 -22.11 -0.18 -17.12
N PHE A 282 -21.65 1.04 -17.28
CA PHE A 282 -21.45 1.96 -16.16
C PHE A 282 -22.78 2.30 -15.48
N ALA A 283 -23.87 2.36 -16.25
CA ALA A 283 -25.21 2.52 -15.70
C ALA A 283 -25.64 1.33 -14.83
N GLU A 284 -25.33 0.09 -15.26
CA GLU A 284 -25.60 -1.11 -14.48
C GLU A 284 -24.72 -1.18 -13.22
N LEU A 285 -23.44 -0.81 -13.34
CA LEU A 285 -22.52 -0.68 -12.21
C LEU A 285 -23.04 0.33 -11.18
N THR A 286 -23.52 1.49 -11.65
CA THR A 286 -24.13 2.54 -10.81
C THR A 286 -25.40 2.04 -10.12
N ALA A 287 -26.20 1.22 -10.81
CA ALA A 287 -27.41 0.62 -10.23
C ALA A 287 -27.09 -0.38 -9.11
N ARG A 288 -25.95 -1.07 -9.19
CA ARG A 288 -25.47 -2.02 -8.17
C ARG A 288 -24.82 -1.32 -6.99
N SER A 289 -24.00 -0.31 -7.23
CA SER A 289 -23.39 0.51 -6.20
C SER A 289 -23.05 1.89 -6.74
N SER A 290 -23.87 2.89 -6.40
CA SER A 290 -23.63 4.28 -6.82
C SER A 290 -22.36 4.85 -6.20
N GLU A 291 -22.07 4.50 -4.94
CA GLU A 291 -20.88 4.97 -4.23
C GLU A 291 -19.60 4.46 -4.89
N PHE A 292 -19.56 3.18 -5.27
CA PHE A 292 -18.42 2.61 -5.97
C PHE A 292 -18.30 3.17 -7.38
N ALA A 293 -19.40 3.29 -8.12
CA ALA A 293 -19.39 3.83 -9.47
C ALA A 293 -18.85 5.26 -9.54
N ASP A 294 -19.19 6.12 -8.57
CA ASP A 294 -18.67 7.49 -8.48
C ASP A 294 -17.14 7.50 -8.26
N VAL A 295 -16.64 6.69 -7.32
CA VAL A 295 -15.20 6.59 -7.02
C VAL A 295 -14.43 5.96 -8.19
N PHE A 296 -15.02 4.95 -8.83
CA PHE A 296 -14.46 4.29 -10.00
C PHE A 296 -14.35 5.25 -11.19
N ALA A 297 -15.41 5.99 -11.51
CA ALA A 297 -15.39 6.99 -12.58
C ALA A 297 -14.37 8.10 -12.33
N PHE A 298 -14.18 8.51 -11.07
CA PHE A 298 -13.13 9.45 -10.69
C PHE A 298 -11.72 8.90 -11.01
N HIS A 299 -11.42 7.66 -10.59
CA HIS A 299 -10.11 7.05 -10.87
C HIS A 299 -9.86 6.83 -12.36
N VAL A 300 -10.87 6.37 -13.11
CA VAL A 300 -10.76 6.21 -14.57
C VAL A 300 -10.41 7.54 -15.25
N ALA A 301 -10.99 8.66 -14.78
CA ALA A 301 -10.73 9.97 -15.35
C ALA A 301 -9.32 10.51 -15.03
N GLU A 302 -8.85 10.32 -13.79
CA GLU A 302 -7.51 10.75 -13.36
C GLU A 302 -6.40 9.96 -14.09
N GLU A 303 -6.60 8.66 -14.33
CA GLU A 303 -5.64 7.77 -14.99
C GLU A 303 -5.73 7.79 -16.53
N GLY A 304 -6.30 8.85 -17.10
CA GLY A 304 -6.31 9.05 -18.55
C GLY A 304 -7.22 8.08 -19.33
N HIS A 305 -8.16 7.41 -18.65
CA HIS A 305 -9.13 6.48 -19.23
C HIS A 305 -8.54 5.18 -19.80
N ASP A 306 -7.39 4.73 -19.26
CA ASP A 306 -6.80 3.45 -19.61
C ASP A 306 -7.52 2.29 -18.89
N PRO A 307 -8.13 1.34 -19.63
CA PRO A 307 -8.78 0.18 -19.03
C PRO A 307 -7.84 -0.68 -18.18
N ALA A 308 -6.55 -0.72 -18.52
CA ALA A 308 -5.56 -1.48 -17.76
C ALA A 308 -5.34 -0.86 -16.37
N LEU A 309 -5.24 0.48 -16.30
CA LEU A 309 -5.10 1.20 -15.03
C LEU A 309 -6.37 1.12 -14.19
N ALA A 310 -7.55 1.19 -14.83
CA ALA A 310 -8.83 1.00 -14.17
C ALA A 310 -8.97 -0.41 -13.58
N ARG A 311 -8.56 -1.46 -14.31
CA ARG A 311 -8.51 -2.83 -13.79
C ARG A 311 -7.53 -2.94 -12.62
N ALA A 312 -6.36 -2.32 -12.73
CA ALA A 312 -5.37 -2.27 -11.67
C ALA A 312 -5.91 -1.66 -10.37
N TYR A 313 -6.67 -0.57 -10.48
CA TYR A 313 -7.38 0.02 -9.35
C TYR A 313 -8.33 -0.98 -8.68
N VAL A 314 -9.18 -1.66 -9.46
CA VAL A 314 -10.14 -2.65 -8.92
C VAL A 314 -9.40 -3.80 -8.23
N ARG A 315 -8.33 -4.30 -8.85
CA ARG A 315 -7.48 -5.34 -8.27
C ARG A 315 -6.85 -4.91 -6.95
N ASP A 316 -6.34 -3.68 -6.86
CA ASP A 316 -5.79 -3.13 -5.60
C ASP A 316 -6.88 -3.05 -4.52
N GLN A 317 -8.10 -2.65 -4.86
CA GLN A 317 -9.23 -2.65 -3.92
C GLN A 317 -9.57 -4.08 -3.47
N MET A 318 -9.68 -5.05 -4.37
CA MET A 318 -9.93 -6.45 -4.03
C MET A 318 -8.86 -7.00 -3.08
N MET A 319 -7.60 -6.61 -3.31
CA MET A 319 -6.48 -6.98 -2.46
C MET A 319 -6.42 -6.23 -1.14
N ARG A 320 -7.24 -5.21 -0.92
CA ARG A 320 -7.26 -4.46 0.34
C ARG A 320 -8.26 -5.04 1.33
N VAL A 321 -9.39 -5.60 0.87
CA VAL A 321 -10.54 -5.98 1.72
C VAL A 321 -10.32 -7.17 2.67
N ARG A 322 -9.08 -7.55 2.96
CA ARG A 322 -8.72 -8.89 3.47
C ARG A 322 -9.27 -9.23 4.87
N THR A 323 -9.51 -8.25 5.72
CA THR A 323 -9.88 -8.46 7.13
C THR A 323 -11.34 -8.19 7.46
N GLU A 324 -12.09 -7.57 6.54
CA GLU A 324 -13.46 -7.10 6.82
C GLU A 324 -14.54 -7.89 6.07
N ILE A 325 -14.15 -8.86 5.23
CA ILE A 325 -15.09 -9.68 4.45
C ILE A 325 -15.42 -11.03 5.10
N PRO A 326 -16.63 -11.57 4.85
CA PRO A 326 -17.01 -12.91 5.31
C PRO A 326 -16.04 -14.00 4.84
N ALA A 327 -15.92 -15.08 5.62
CA ALA A 327 -15.01 -16.19 5.33
C ALA A 327 -15.12 -16.77 3.90
N PRO A 328 -16.32 -16.99 3.31
CA PRO A 328 -16.42 -17.49 1.93
C PRO A 328 -15.79 -16.54 0.90
N ASP A 329 -15.93 -15.23 1.12
CA ASP A 329 -15.43 -14.19 0.22
C ASP A 329 -13.91 -14.08 0.33
N LEU A 330 -13.38 -14.20 1.56
CA LEU A 330 -11.94 -14.27 1.80
C LEU A 330 -11.31 -15.49 1.12
N ILE A 331 -11.98 -16.64 1.17
CA ILE A 331 -11.50 -17.86 0.50
C ILE A 331 -11.48 -17.65 -1.01
N ALA A 332 -12.55 -17.09 -1.60
CA ALA A 332 -12.61 -16.80 -3.03
C ALA A 332 -11.52 -15.79 -3.46
N ALA A 333 -11.31 -14.72 -2.68
CA ALA A 333 -10.24 -13.76 -2.93
C ALA A 333 -8.85 -14.42 -2.83
N SER A 334 -8.65 -15.30 -1.86
CA SER A 334 -7.40 -16.04 -1.67
C SER A 334 -7.12 -17.01 -2.83
N GLN A 335 -8.16 -17.63 -3.39
CA GLN A 335 -8.06 -18.48 -4.58
C GLN A 335 -7.69 -17.67 -5.82
N LEU A 336 -8.33 -16.53 -6.04
CA LEU A 336 -7.99 -15.63 -7.13
C LEU A 336 -6.56 -15.09 -6.99
N TYR A 337 -6.17 -14.70 -5.77
CA TYR A 337 -4.81 -14.28 -5.47
C TYR A 337 -3.77 -15.36 -5.78
N LEU A 338 -4.07 -16.61 -5.42
CA LEU A 338 -3.22 -17.76 -5.77
C LEU A 338 -3.11 -17.94 -7.29
N ALA A 339 -4.20 -17.77 -8.02
CA ALA A 339 -4.20 -17.86 -9.48
C ALA A 339 -3.32 -16.76 -10.10
N TRP A 340 -3.44 -15.52 -9.63
CA TRP A 340 -2.57 -14.41 -10.05
C TRP A 340 -1.09 -14.70 -9.78
N LEU A 341 -0.74 -15.17 -8.57
CA LEU A 341 0.64 -15.52 -8.22
C LEU A 341 1.20 -16.64 -9.10
N LYS A 342 0.41 -17.67 -9.38
CA LYS A 342 0.82 -18.77 -10.25
C LYS A 342 1.05 -18.29 -11.68
N ASP A 343 0.16 -17.48 -12.21
CA ASP A 343 0.31 -16.95 -13.56
C ASP A 343 1.56 -16.07 -13.68
N ALA A 344 1.70 -15.07 -12.83
CA ALA A 344 2.87 -14.20 -12.83
C ALA A 344 4.17 -14.96 -12.52
N GLY A 345 4.12 -15.98 -11.66
CA GLY A 345 5.25 -16.86 -11.39
C GLY A 345 5.76 -17.60 -12.64
N ARG A 346 4.87 -17.94 -13.59
CA ARG A 346 5.27 -18.50 -14.90
C ARG A 346 6.01 -17.48 -15.77
N GLN A 347 5.69 -16.19 -15.62
CA GLN A 347 6.30 -15.09 -16.38
C GLN A 347 7.65 -14.65 -15.80
N GLY A 348 7.88 -14.87 -14.50
CA GLY A 348 9.18 -14.68 -13.85
C GLY A 348 9.10 -14.11 -12.44
N ALA A 349 10.26 -14.00 -11.78
CA ALA A 349 10.34 -13.52 -10.40
C ALA A 349 9.99 -12.02 -10.27
N ASP A 350 10.23 -11.21 -11.30
CA ASP A 350 9.85 -9.78 -11.31
C ASP A 350 8.33 -9.62 -11.42
N ALA A 351 7.68 -10.31 -12.36
CA ALA A 351 6.23 -10.31 -12.52
C ALA A 351 5.50 -10.71 -11.22
N CYS A 352 5.99 -11.75 -10.53
CA CYS A 352 5.40 -12.15 -9.24
C CYS A 352 5.69 -11.15 -8.12
N ARG A 353 6.85 -10.47 -8.14
CA ARG A 353 7.15 -9.38 -7.20
C ARG A 353 6.16 -8.25 -7.35
N ASP A 354 5.79 -7.91 -8.57
CA ASP A 354 4.86 -6.82 -8.86
C ASP A 354 3.47 -7.06 -8.22
N ILE A 355 3.05 -8.33 -8.12
CA ILE A 355 1.87 -8.71 -7.35
C ILE A 355 2.03 -8.37 -5.86
N HIS A 356 3.18 -8.67 -5.26
CA HIS A 356 3.42 -8.46 -3.82
C HIS A 356 3.59 -6.99 -3.44
N THR A 357 4.28 -6.21 -4.26
CA THR A 357 4.57 -4.80 -4.00
C THR A 357 3.39 -3.89 -4.34
N LYS A 358 2.24 -4.47 -4.72
CA LYS A 358 1.10 -3.74 -5.30
C LYS A 358 1.48 -2.93 -6.54
N ALA A 359 2.61 -3.24 -7.18
CA ALA A 359 2.95 -2.78 -8.52
C ALA A 359 2.18 -3.58 -9.59
N PHE A 360 0.97 -4.04 -9.24
CA PHE A 360 0.00 -4.79 -10.04
C PHE A 360 -0.59 -3.97 -11.20
N LEU A 361 0.18 -2.97 -11.65
CA LEU A 361 -0.17 -1.78 -12.41
C LEU A 361 0.47 -1.77 -13.80
N GLN A 362 1.25 -2.81 -14.14
CA GLN A 362 1.81 -2.93 -15.49
C GLN A 362 0.81 -3.67 -16.40
N PRO A 363 0.42 -3.07 -17.55
CA PRO A 363 -0.29 -3.78 -18.59
C PRO A 363 0.47 -5.07 -18.98
N GLY A 364 -0.24 -6.18 -19.16
CA GLY A 364 0.36 -7.49 -19.52
C GLY A 364 0.53 -8.48 -18.37
N LEU A 365 0.27 -8.07 -17.12
CA LEU A 365 0.33 -8.96 -15.96
C LEU A 365 -1.03 -9.64 -15.71
N VAL A 366 -1.05 -10.98 -15.79
CA VAL A 366 -2.24 -11.84 -15.73
C VAL A 366 -3.22 -11.57 -16.89
N GLU A 367 -3.03 -12.30 -17.99
CA GLU A 367 -3.90 -12.26 -19.18
C GLU A 367 -4.65 -13.58 -19.43
N ASP A 368 -4.50 -14.57 -18.55
CA ASP A 368 -5.19 -15.86 -18.67
C ASP A 368 -6.72 -15.65 -18.65
N PRO A 369 -7.46 -16.12 -19.68
CA PRO A 369 -8.89 -15.86 -19.81
C PRO A 369 -9.73 -16.41 -18.65
N GLU A 370 -9.35 -17.55 -18.06
CA GLU A 370 -10.08 -18.16 -16.95
C GLU A 370 -9.89 -17.35 -15.66
N ILE A 371 -8.67 -16.85 -15.46
CA ILE A 371 -8.36 -15.97 -14.32
C ILE A 371 -9.10 -14.64 -14.46
N LEU A 372 -9.13 -14.06 -15.67
CA LEU A 372 -9.88 -12.83 -15.94
C LEU A 372 -11.40 -13.02 -15.77
N ALA A 373 -11.96 -14.18 -16.11
CA ALA A 373 -13.37 -14.50 -15.86
C ALA A 373 -13.68 -14.60 -14.37
N SER A 374 -12.79 -15.24 -13.60
CA SER A 374 -12.90 -15.34 -12.14
C SER A 374 -12.78 -13.97 -11.47
N GLU A 375 -11.87 -13.13 -11.96
CA GLU A 375 -11.66 -11.75 -11.52
C GLU A 375 -12.92 -10.90 -11.72
N ARG A 376 -13.51 -10.92 -12.92
CA ARG A 376 -14.77 -10.20 -13.22
C ARG A 376 -15.90 -10.62 -12.30
N SER A 377 -16.06 -11.93 -12.11
CA SER A 377 -17.14 -12.47 -11.28
C SER A 377 -16.99 -12.05 -9.82
N LEU A 378 -15.77 -12.12 -9.29
CA LEU A 378 -15.50 -11.78 -7.90
C LEU A 378 -15.50 -10.26 -7.65
N SER A 379 -14.98 -9.46 -8.59
CA SER A 379 -14.99 -8.01 -8.50
C SER A 379 -16.42 -7.47 -8.47
N LEU A 380 -17.30 -7.99 -9.33
CA LEU A 380 -18.71 -7.63 -9.35
C LEU A 380 -19.43 -8.01 -8.05
N LEU A 381 -19.16 -9.21 -7.52
CA LEU A 381 -19.67 -9.64 -6.22
C LEU A 381 -19.23 -8.69 -5.09
N PHE A 382 -17.98 -8.23 -5.14
CA PHE A 382 -17.44 -7.30 -4.14
C PHE A 382 -18.06 -5.90 -4.27
N VAL A 383 -18.39 -5.47 -5.49
CA VAL A 383 -19.16 -4.23 -5.72
C VAL A 383 -20.55 -4.34 -5.08
N GLU A 384 -21.28 -5.42 -5.34
CA GLU A 384 -22.63 -5.64 -4.80
C GLU A 384 -22.67 -5.68 -3.26
N ARG A 385 -21.59 -6.17 -2.65
CA ARG A 385 -21.46 -6.28 -1.20
C ARG A 385 -20.81 -5.06 -0.53
N GLY A 386 -20.39 -4.07 -1.30
CA GLY A 386 -19.73 -2.85 -0.80
C GLY A 386 -18.30 -3.06 -0.32
N HIS A 387 -17.71 -4.21 -0.62
CA HIS A 387 -16.36 -4.60 -0.16
C HIS A 387 -15.26 -3.70 -0.74
N LEU A 388 -15.40 -3.25 -2.00
CA LEU A 388 -14.38 -2.43 -2.68
C LEU A 388 -14.26 -0.99 -2.14
N LEU A 389 -15.07 -0.59 -1.16
CA LEU A 389 -15.05 0.73 -0.53
C LEU A 389 -14.54 0.71 0.91
N LEU A 390 -14.21 -0.47 1.44
CA LEU A 390 -13.82 -0.59 2.84
C LEU A 390 -12.39 -0.07 3.05
N PRO A 391 -12.18 0.91 3.95
CA PRO A 391 -10.85 1.35 4.34
C PRO A 391 -10.18 0.22 5.12
N THR A 392 -8.92 -0.09 4.83
CA THR A 392 -8.27 -1.26 5.43
C THR A 392 -7.00 -0.88 6.17
N GLU A 393 -6.86 -1.45 7.37
CA GLU A 393 -5.62 -1.44 8.13
C GLU A 393 -4.78 -2.66 7.70
N GLY A 394 -3.53 -2.42 7.31
CA GLY A 394 -2.59 -3.51 7.05
C GLY A 394 -2.27 -4.25 8.35
N ALA A 395 -2.15 -5.58 8.30
CA ALA A 395 -1.63 -6.33 9.43
C ALA A 395 -0.11 -6.16 9.51
N ASP A 396 0.39 -5.58 10.61
CA ASP A 396 1.83 -5.36 10.85
C ASP A 396 2.62 -6.68 11.00
N SER A 397 1.93 -7.79 11.25
CA SER A 397 2.55 -9.11 11.34
C SER A 397 1.57 -10.21 10.93
N ILE A 398 2.12 -11.25 10.31
CA ILE A 398 1.37 -12.43 9.87
C ILE A 398 1.62 -13.54 10.90
N ALA A 399 0.59 -13.91 11.66
CA ALA A 399 0.63 -15.10 12.50
C ALA A 399 0.27 -16.32 11.63
N LEU A 400 1.26 -17.20 11.38
CA LEU A 400 1.06 -18.43 10.61
C LEU A 400 0.94 -19.63 11.57
N PRO A 401 -0.07 -20.48 11.42
CA PRO A 401 -0.16 -21.69 12.23
C PRO A 401 0.98 -22.67 11.87
N GLU A 402 1.47 -23.42 12.86
CA GLU A 402 2.62 -24.33 12.69
C GLU A 402 2.41 -25.37 11.58
N TRP A 403 1.19 -25.86 11.41
CA TRP A 403 0.87 -26.78 10.33
C TRP A 403 1.03 -26.14 8.94
N ALA A 404 0.75 -24.83 8.82
CA ALA A 404 0.90 -24.10 7.56
C ALA A 404 2.38 -23.85 7.25
N VAL A 405 3.17 -23.48 8.26
CA VAL A 405 4.63 -23.37 8.15
C VAL A 405 5.22 -24.69 7.70
N ALA A 406 4.87 -25.80 8.37
CA ALA A 406 5.38 -27.13 8.03
C ALA A 406 4.94 -27.58 6.62
N GLY A 407 3.72 -27.25 6.19
CA GLY A 407 3.24 -27.53 4.84
C GLY A 407 4.00 -26.75 3.78
N ALA A 408 4.21 -25.45 4.00
CA ALA A 408 4.96 -24.60 3.08
C ALA A 408 6.44 -25.00 3.00
N GLN A 409 7.07 -25.40 4.11
CA GLN A 409 8.44 -25.94 4.10
C GLN A 409 8.56 -27.18 3.21
N ARG A 410 7.59 -28.10 3.27
CA ARG A 410 7.58 -29.30 2.42
C ARG A 410 7.38 -28.96 0.94
N ARG A 411 6.48 -28.02 0.64
CA ARG A 411 6.18 -27.58 -0.74
C ARG A 411 7.32 -26.81 -1.38
N ALA A 412 7.89 -25.86 -0.65
CA ALA A 412 8.98 -25.00 -1.13
C ALA A 412 10.36 -25.68 -1.04
N GLY A 413 10.48 -26.78 -0.28
CA GLY A 413 11.76 -27.44 -0.04
C GLY A 413 12.72 -26.62 0.83
N LEU A 414 12.19 -25.80 1.74
CA LEU A 414 12.97 -24.84 2.54
C LEU A 414 12.94 -25.14 4.04
N THR A 415 14.01 -24.73 4.72
CA THR A 415 14.05 -24.67 6.18
C THR A 415 13.15 -23.54 6.69
N ARG A 416 12.84 -23.56 7.99
CA ARG A 416 12.03 -22.51 8.62
C ARG A 416 12.69 -21.13 8.50
N GLU A 417 14.02 -21.10 8.67
CA GLU A 417 14.84 -19.89 8.46
C GLU A 417 14.80 -19.42 7.01
N GLY A 418 14.91 -20.34 6.03
CA GLY A 418 14.83 -20.00 4.61
C GLY A 418 13.45 -19.46 4.22
N LEU A 419 12.38 -20.04 4.77
CA LEU A 419 11.02 -19.54 4.59
C LEU A 419 10.85 -18.14 5.20
N GLY A 420 11.37 -17.93 6.42
CA GLY A 420 11.36 -16.61 7.06
C GLY A 420 12.15 -15.55 6.28
N ALA A 421 13.34 -15.89 5.78
CA ALA A 421 14.15 -15.00 4.96
C ALA A 421 13.44 -14.63 3.64
N ALA A 422 12.84 -15.61 2.97
CA ALA A 422 12.06 -15.37 1.75
C ALA A 422 10.81 -14.52 2.00
N LEU A 423 10.20 -14.63 3.19
CA LEU A 423 9.04 -13.83 3.55
C LEU A 423 9.41 -12.40 4.01
N ALA A 424 10.60 -12.21 4.56
CA ALA A 424 11.05 -10.91 5.06
C ALA A 424 11.48 -9.94 3.94
N ASP A 425 11.89 -10.47 2.78
CA ASP A 425 12.36 -9.68 1.64
C ASP A 425 11.51 -9.96 0.39
N ASP A 426 10.77 -8.93 -0.07
CA ASP A 426 9.94 -9.03 -1.27
C ASP A 426 10.76 -9.24 -2.55
N ARG A 427 12.07 -8.95 -2.53
CA ARG A 427 12.99 -9.19 -3.65
C ARG A 427 13.67 -10.56 -3.58
N HIS A 428 13.40 -11.36 -2.55
CA HIS A 428 14.02 -12.66 -2.41
C HIS A 428 13.63 -13.57 -3.60
N PRO A 429 14.58 -14.29 -4.23
CA PRO A 429 14.28 -15.13 -5.41
C PRO A 429 13.18 -16.18 -5.17
N GLN A 430 13.06 -16.64 -3.94
CA GLN A 430 12.05 -17.64 -3.53
C GLN A 430 10.78 -17.03 -2.93
N ARG A 431 10.66 -15.69 -2.87
CA ARG A 431 9.49 -15.00 -2.30
C ARG A 431 8.17 -15.49 -2.89
N CYS A 432 8.12 -15.58 -4.22
CA CYS A 432 6.94 -16.02 -4.95
C CYS A 432 6.58 -17.47 -4.63
N ALA A 433 7.55 -18.40 -4.78
CA ALA A 433 7.35 -19.82 -4.52
C ALA A 433 6.91 -20.09 -3.08
N VAL A 434 7.49 -19.38 -2.11
CA VAL A 434 7.12 -19.48 -0.70
C VAL A 434 5.70 -18.97 -0.45
N THR A 435 5.31 -17.84 -1.06
CA THR A 435 3.95 -17.31 -0.88
C THR A 435 2.91 -18.23 -1.53
N ILE A 436 3.17 -18.73 -2.74
CA ILE A 436 2.32 -19.74 -3.39
C ILE A 436 2.17 -20.97 -2.50
N ALA A 437 3.29 -21.52 -2.00
CA ALA A 437 3.26 -22.68 -1.12
C ALA A 437 2.45 -22.44 0.17
N LEU A 438 2.54 -21.25 0.76
CA LEU A 438 1.76 -20.89 1.96
C LEU A 438 0.28 -20.77 1.66
N VAL A 439 -0.10 -20.03 0.62
CA VAL A 439 -1.51 -19.85 0.24
C VAL A 439 -2.14 -21.19 -0.15
N GLU A 440 -1.44 -22.03 -0.92
CA GLU A 440 -1.88 -23.41 -1.20
C GLU A 440 -2.09 -24.22 0.08
N THR A 441 -1.15 -24.13 1.01
CA THR A 441 -1.27 -24.84 2.29
C THR A 441 -2.50 -24.39 3.06
N LEU A 442 -2.74 -23.07 3.15
CA LEU A 442 -3.86 -22.51 3.88
C LEU A 442 -5.21 -22.86 3.23
N LEU A 443 -5.26 -22.86 1.90
CA LEU A 443 -6.46 -23.20 1.13
C LEU A 443 -6.83 -24.69 1.16
N GLU A 444 -5.93 -25.59 1.54
CA GLU A 444 -6.25 -27.03 1.71
C GLU A 444 -7.09 -27.31 2.95
N ARG A 445 -7.02 -26.43 3.95
CA ARG A 445 -7.79 -26.54 5.19
C ARG A 445 -8.39 -25.18 5.52
N PRO A 446 -9.36 -24.70 4.72
CA PRO A 446 -10.02 -23.43 4.96
C PRO A 446 -11.00 -23.61 6.14
N ARG A 447 -10.45 -23.65 7.34
CA ARG A 447 -11.16 -23.62 8.63
C ARG A 447 -10.85 -22.30 9.32
N ASP A 448 -11.52 -22.04 10.46
CA ASP A 448 -11.33 -20.83 11.26
C ASP A 448 -9.87 -20.50 11.57
N GLU A 449 -9.00 -21.52 11.73
CA GLU A 449 -7.56 -21.34 11.98
C GLU A 449 -6.77 -20.78 10.80
N ALA A 450 -7.23 -20.97 9.56
CA ALA A 450 -6.55 -20.51 8.35
C ALA A 450 -6.96 -19.08 7.95
N LEU A 451 -8.17 -18.65 8.32
CA LEU A 451 -8.72 -17.36 7.90
C LEU A 451 -7.86 -16.16 8.33
N PRO A 452 -7.37 -16.06 9.59
CA PRO A 452 -6.51 -14.94 9.98
C PRO A 452 -5.20 -14.89 9.18
N ALA A 453 -4.63 -16.07 8.88
CA ALA A 453 -3.40 -16.18 8.10
C ALA A 453 -3.62 -15.82 6.63
N LEU A 454 -4.76 -16.23 6.04
CA LEU A 454 -5.17 -15.84 4.69
C LEU A 454 -5.46 -14.35 4.58
N ALA A 455 -6.11 -13.75 5.59
CA ALA A 455 -6.37 -12.32 5.63
C ALA A 455 -5.08 -11.49 5.74
N ALA A 456 -4.08 -12.00 6.46
CA ALA A 456 -2.83 -11.30 6.69
C ALA A 456 -1.82 -11.44 5.52
N LEU A 457 -1.86 -12.55 4.77
CA LEU A 457 -1.08 -12.76 3.55
C LEU A 457 -1.61 -11.92 2.40
#